data_AF-A0A2X4TWT9-F1
#
_entry.id   AF-A0A2X4TWT9-F1
#
_cell.length_a   1.000
_cell.length_b   1.000
_cell.length_c   1.000
_cell.angle_alpha   90.00
_cell.angle_beta   90.00
_cell.angle_gamma   90.00
#
_symmetry.space_group_name_H-M   'P 1'
#
loop_
_entity.id
_entity.type
_entity.pdbx_description
1 polymer ?
#
loop_
_entity_poly.entity_id
_entity_poly.type
_entity_poly.pdbx_seq_one_letter_code
_entity_poly.pdbx_strand_id
1 'polypeptide(L)' 'MLRPDQIDEERLGQQICMHELAPVDLVIRTGGEHRISNFLLWQIAYAELYFTDVLWPDFDEQDFEGALHAFA' A
#
# COMPACT_ATOMS: atom_id res chain seq x y z
N MET A 1 30.93 -9.27 -3.08
CA MET A 1 29.90 -9.97 -3.88
C MET A 1 28.98 -10.70 -2.92
N LEU A 2 27.66 -10.63 -3.14
CA LEU A 2 26.67 -11.36 -2.35
C LEU A 2 26.62 -12.83 -2.81
N ARG A 3 26.51 -13.78 -1.89
CA ARG A 3 26.28 -15.20 -2.23
C ARG A 3 24.77 -15.49 -2.32
N PRO A 4 24.32 -16.47 -3.14
CA PRO A 4 22.90 -16.79 -3.27
C PRO A 4 22.20 -17.18 -1.95
N ASP A 5 22.92 -17.83 -1.03
CA ASP A 5 22.43 -18.22 0.30
C ASP A 5 22.23 -17.04 1.26
N GLN A 6 22.61 -15.82 0.84
CA GLN A 6 22.47 -14.58 1.61
C GLN A 6 21.32 -13.69 1.10
N ILE A 7 20.54 -14.18 0.14
CA ILE A 7 19.35 -13.48 -0.38
C ILE A 7 18.14 -13.99 0.38
N ASP A 8 17.57 -13.13 1.22
CA ASP A 8 16.34 -13.37 1.97
C ASP A 8 15.37 -12.19 1.79
N GLU A 9 14.20 -12.29 2.43
CA GLU A 9 13.14 -11.28 2.34
C GLU A 9 13.59 -9.92 2.88
N GLU A 10 14.31 -9.89 4.00
CA GLU A 10 14.84 -8.65 4.60
C GLU A 10 15.83 -7.96 3.65
N ARG A 11 16.78 -8.73 3.11
CA ARG A 11 17.80 -8.24 2.20
C ARG A 11 17.19 -7.73 0.90
N LEU A 12 16.20 -8.44 0.36
CA LEU A 12 15.47 -8.00 -0.83
C LEU A 12 14.70 -6.71 -0.52
N GLY A 13 14.02 -6.64 0.63
CA GLY A 13 13.32 -5.45 1.11
C GLY A 13 14.23 -4.22 1.17
N GLN A 14 15.47 -4.36 1.65
CA GLN A 14 16.48 -3.29 1.67
C GLN A 14 16.91 -2.79 0.28
N GLN A 15 16.63 -3.53 -0.80
CA GLN A 15 16.93 -3.11 -2.17
C GLN A 15 15.69 -2.58 -2.91
N ILE A 16 14.50 -2.69 -2.31
CA ILE A 16 13.26 -2.18 -2.89
C ILE A 16 13.15 -0.68 -2.61
N CYS A 17 12.54 0.05 -3.54
CA CYS A 17 12.29 1.47 -3.37
C CYS A 17 11.47 1.72 -2.09
N MET A 18 11.76 2.83 -1.40
CA MET A 18 11.07 3.22 -0.17
C MET A 18 11.31 2.30 1.04
N HIS A 19 12.36 1.47 1.05
CA HIS A 19 12.68 0.61 2.20
C HIS A 19 12.97 1.37 3.52
N GLU A 20 13.27 2.67 3.44
CA GLU A 20 13.52 3.53 4.61
C GLU A 20 12.23 4.12 5.19
N LEU A 21 11.10 3.97 4.49
CA LEU A 21 9.79 4.43 4.97
C LEU A 21 9.15 3.37 5.86
N ALA A 22 8.18 3.81 6.67
CA ALA A 22 7.35 2.90 7.43
C ALA A 22 6.54 1.97 6.48
N PRO A 23 6.17 0.76 6.95
CA PRO A 23 5.22 -0.09 6.22
C PRO A 23 3.91 0.65 5.93
N VAL A 24 3.23 0.24 4.85
CA VAL A 24 1.91 0.77 4.53
C VAL A 24 0.87 0.00 5.34
N ASP A 25 0.13 0.69 6.18
CA ASP A 25 -0.96 0.09 6.98
C ASP A 25 -2.29 0.07 6.21
N LEU A 26 -2.58 1.14 5.44
CA LEU A 26 -3.83 1.32 4.72
C LEU A 26 -3.59 1.82 3.29
N VAL A 27 -4.23 1.16 2.31
CA VAL A 27 -4.30 1.58 0.91
C VAL A 27 -5.73 2.01 0.59
N ILE A 28 -5.90 3.26 0.21
CA ILE A 28 -7.19 3.82 -0.24
C ILE A 28 -7.18 3.86 -1.77
N ARG A 29 -8.17 3.21 -2.40
CA ARG A 29 -8.37 3.23 -3.86
C ARG A 29 -9.74 3.76 -4.23
N THR A 30 -9.73 4.87 -4.97
CA THR A 30 -10.92 5.55 -5.49
C THR A 30 -11.35 5.01 -6.85
N GLY A 31 -12.57 5.36 -7.27
CA GLY A 31 -13.11 5.08 -8.59
C GLY A 31 -13.80 3.73 -8.78
N GLY A 32 -14.17 3.05 -7.70
CA GLY A 32 -15.01 1.83 -7.70
C GLY A 32 -14.32 0.55 -8.15
N GLU A 33 -13.00 0.58 -8.34
CA GLU A 33 -12.26 -0.55 -8.91
C GLU A 33 -11.57 -1.39 -7.85
N HIS A 34 -11.99 -2.64 -7.70
CA HIS A 34 -11.46 -3.59 -6.71
C HIS A 34 -10.22 -4.34 -7.22
N ARG A 35 -9.16 -3.60 -7.51
CA ARG A 35 -7.86 -4.16 -7.93
C ARG A 35 -6.72 -3.33 -7.36
N ILE A 36 -5.52 -3.90 -7.30
CA ILE A 36 -4.31 -3.18 -6.88
C ILE A 36 -3.63 -2.50 -8.08
N SER A 37 -3.79 -3.04 -9.29
CA SER A 37 -3.11 -2.56 -10.49
C SER A 37 -1.59 -2.50 -10.35
N ASN A 38 -1.00 -3.50 -9.69
CA ASN A 38 0.45 -3.62 -9.53
C ASN A 38 1.11 -2.43 -8.77
N PHE A 39 0.35 -1.74 -7.94
CA PHE A 39 0.84 -0.65 -7.11
C PHE A 39 1.47 -1.20 -5.81
N LEU A 40 2.75 -0.90 -5.59
CA LEU A 40 3.50 -1.14 -4.35
C LEU A 40 3.36 -2.55 -3.75
N LEU A 41 3.33 -3.59 -4.59
CA LEU A 41 3.02 -4.97 -4.20
C LEU A 41 3.78 -5.47 -2.95
N TRP A 42 5.07 -5.12 -2.86
CA TRP A 42 5.89 -5.53 -1.72
C TRP A 42 5.53 -4.77 -0.44
N GLN A 43 5.38 -3.45 -0.55
CA GLN A 43 5.12 -2.58 0.59
C GLN A 43 3.72 -2.76 1.18
N ILE A 44 2.74 -3.16 0.35
CA ILE A 44 1.33 -3.31 0.77
C ILE A 44 0.94 -4.77 1.04
N ALA A 45 1.91 -5.69 1.09
CA ALA A 45 1.65 -7.13 1.25
C ALA A 45 0.80 -7.47 2.49
N TYR A 46 0.87 -6.63 3.53
CA TYR A 46 0.12 -6.75 4.77
C TYR A 46 -0.80 -5.55 5.06
N ALA A 47 -0.95 -4.63 4.11
CA ALA A 47 -1.80 -3.46 4.26
C ALA A 47 -3.28 -3.84 4.16
N GLU A 48 -4.14 -3.12 4.87
CA GLU A 48 -5.58 -3.14 4.62
C GLU A 48 -5.93 -2.38 3.34
N LEU A 49 -6.96 -2.85 2.63
CA LEU A 49 -7.38 -2.27 1.36
C LEU A 49 -8.79 -1.67 1.52
N TYR A 50 -8.89 -0.36 1.36
CA TYR A 50 -10.15 0.37 1.34
C TYR A 50 -10.48 0.81 -0.09
N PHE A 51 -11.62 0.37 -0.60
CA PHE A 51 -12.11 0.73 -1.94
C PHE A 51 -13.34 1.62 -1.81
N THR A 52 -13.40 2.68 -2.60
CA THR A 52 -14.56 3.59 -2.65
C THR A 52 -14.96 3.90 -4.08
N ASP A 53 -16.26 4.07 -4.30
CA ASP A 53 -16.85 4.48 -5.57
C ASP A 53 -16.62 5.97 -5.88
N VAL A 54 -16.22 6.76 -4.88
CA VAL A 54 -15.89 8.19 -5.06
C VAL A 54 -14.75 8.33 -6.07
N LEU A 55 -14.93 9.20 -7.06
CA LEU A 55 -13.91 9.46 -8.07
C LEU A 55 -12.79 10.32 -7.48
N TRP A 56 -11.56 10.14 -7.92
CA TRP A 56 -10.40 10.89 -7.38
C TRP A 56 -10.59 12.42 -7.35
N PRO A 57 -11.14 13.09 -8.38
CA PRO A 57 -11.37 14.53 -8.32
C PRO A 57 -12.39 14.98 -7.28
N ASP A 58 -13.25 14.07 -6.83
CA ASP A 58 -14.35 14.34 -5.89
C ASP A 58 -14.01 13.88 -4.45
N PHE A 59 -12.88 13.17 -4.26
CA PHE A 59 -12.46 12.64 -2.96
C PHE A 59 -11.95 13.76 -2.05
N ASP A 60 -12.53 13.89 -0.84
CA ASP A 60 -12.23 14.96 0.10
C ASP A 60 -11.81 14.50 1.51
N GLU A 61 -11.71 15.45 2.45
CA GLU A 61 -11.32 15.18 3.84
C GLU A 61 -12.32 14.28 4.57
N GLN A 62 -13.62 14.38 4.28
CA GLN A 62 -14.64 13.52 4.90
C GLN A 62 -14.52 12.08 4.40
N ASP A 63 -14.22 11.89 3.11
CA ASP A 63 -13.95 10.57 2.56
C ASP A 63 -12.70 9.93 3.17
N PHE A 64 -11.64 10.74 3.38
CA PHE A 64 -10.41 10.29 4.03
C PHE A 64 -10.64 9.86 5.48
N GLU A 65 -11.33 10.67 6.29
CA GLU A 65 -11.71 10.31 7.65
C GLU A 65 -12.58 9.04 7.68
N GLY A 66 -13.50 8.88 6.72
CA GLY A 66 -14.28 7.65 6.56
C GLY A 66 -13.40 6.41 6.34
N ALA A 67 -12.35 6.52 5.53
CA ALA A 67 -11.40 5.44 5.31
C ALA A 67 -10.58 5.13 6.57
N LEU A 68 -10.15 6.15 7.33
CA LEU A 68 -9.45 5.96 8.62
C LEU A 68 -10.34 5.28 9.66
N HIS A 69 -11.61 5.66 9.74
CA HIS A 69 -12.58 5.05 10.64
C HIS A 69 -12.85 3.58 10.32
N ALA A 70 -12.76 3.18 9.04
CA ALA A 70 -12.92 1.79 8.63
C ALA A 70 -11.72 0.89 8.99
N PHE A 71 -10.54 1.49 9.15
CA PHE A 71 -9.30 0.82 9.57
C PHE A 71 -9.17 0.67 11.10
N ALA A 72 -9.84 1.54 11.87
CA ALA A 72 -9.70 1.67 13.32
C ALA A 72 -10.34 0.55 14.17
#